data_AF-A0A4Q3TRZ3-F1
#
_entry.id   AF-A0A4Q3TRZ3-F1
#
_cell.length_a   1.000
_cell.length_b   1.000
_cell.length_c   1.000
_cell.angle_alpha   90.00
_cell.angle_beta   90.00
_cell.angle_gamma   90.00
#
_symmetry.space_group_name_H-M   'P 1'
#
loop_
_entity.id
_entity.type
_entity.pdbx_description
1 polymer ?
#
loop_
_entity_poly.entity_id
_entity_poly.type
_entity_poly.pdbx_seq_one_letter_code
_entity_poly.pdbx_strand_id
1 'polypeptide(L)'
;VGVFSGDYAGDRSKGHDPKLDIRGLEYVPGEDDERFGKHLHFFIDEVGAYVAKEFGISRKREDLAVTGFSNGGAFAAAVAYRRPEAFGTSMPLSLGVPTEDAKPQKPFPRMLFATGTLEWMYPSTKQMYDRMKAQGADASFETYVAGHDSEMWDVAFARMAPRVFPKR
;
A
#
# COMPACT_ATOMS: atom_id res chain seq x y z
N VAL A 1 8.53 -11.31 5.30
CA VAL A 1 7.16 -10.77 5.24
C VAL A 1 6.86 -10.48 3.79
N GLY A 2 6.10 -11.36 3.16
CA GLY A 2 5.92 -11.44 1.71
C GLY A 2 4.56 -10.92 1.28
N VAL A 3 4.53 -10.46 0.04
CA VAL A 3 3.37 -9.95 -0.69
C VAL A 3 2.20 -10.97 -0.74
N PHE A 4 2.48 -12.26 -0.53
CA PHE A 4 1.51 -13.37 -0.41
C PHE A 4 1.49 -14.07 0.95
N SER A 5 2.20 -13.59 1.98
CA SER A 5 2.25 -14.26 3.28
C SER A 5 1.24 -13.66 4.25
N GLY A 6 0.45 -14.51 4.90
CA GLY A 6 -0.49 -14.14 5.94
C GLY A 6 -1.23 -15.39 6.40
N ASP A 7 -1.15 -15.70 7.69
CA ASP A 7 -1.86 -16.85 8.26
C ASP A 7 -3.25 -16.40 8.72
N TYR A 8 -4.26 -17.19 8.37
CA TYR A 8 -5.58 -17.09 8.98
C TYR A 8 -5.66 -18.13 10.10
N ALA A 9 -5.75 -17.66 11.34
CA ALA A 9 -5.80 -18.52 12.52
C ALA A 9 -7.19 -19.14 12.75
N GLY A 10 -8.19 -18.74 11.95
CA GLY A 10 -9.57 -19.17 12.09
C GLY A 10 -9.94 -20.40 11.25
N ASP A 11 -11.11 -20.95 11.58
CA ASP A 11 -11.74 -22.02 10.82
C ASP A 11 -12.29 -21.46 9.50
N ARG A 12 -11.72 -21.90 8.38
CA ARG A 12 -12.10 -21.46 7.03
C ARG A 12 -13.49 -21.92 6.59
N SER A 13 -14.10 -22.86 7.31
CA SER A 13 -15.49 -23.27 7.08
C SER A 13 -16.51 -22.30 7.69
N LYS A 14 -16.06 -21.37 8.54
CA LYS A 14 -16.87 -20.31 9.13
C LYS A 14 -16.69 -19.00 8.35
N GLY A 15 -17.56 -18.02 8.63
CA GLY A 15 -17.37 -16.67 8.13
C GLY A 15 -16.01 -16.08 8.52
N HIS A 16 -15.50 -15.17 7.69
CA HIS A 16 -14.21 -14.51 7.93
C HIS A 16 -14.25 -13.62 9.18
N ASP A 17 -13.31 -13.84 10.11
CA ASP A 17 -13.08 -12.98 11.26
C ASP A 17 -11.78 -12.18 11.06
N PRO A 18 -11.86 -10.84 10.87
CA PRO A 18 -10.68 -9.99 10.71
C PRO A 18 -9.65 -10.12 11.84
N LYS A 19 -10.09 -10.45 13.07
CA LYS A 19 -9.18 -10.64 14.21
C LYS A 19 -8.31 -11.89 14.11
N LEU A 20 -8.67 -12.80 13.22
CA LEU A 20 -7.93 -14.03 12.95
C LEU A 20 -7.11 -13.94 11.65
N ASP A 21 -7.26 -12.86 10.87
CA ASP A 21 -6.39 -12.54 9.74
C ASP A 21 -5.15 -11.79 10.23
N ILE A 22 -4.08 -12.54 10.47
CA ILE A 22 -2.83 -12.00 11.00
C ILE A 22 -2.25 -10.91 10.11
N ARG A 23 -2.40 -11.05 8.79
CA ARG A 23 -1.92 -10.05 7.83
C ARG A 23 -2.82 -8.81 7.86
N GLY A 24 -4.14 -8.98 7.99
CA GLY A 24 -5.08 -7.88 8.21
C GLY A 24 -4.66 -7.00 9.38
N LEU A 25 -4.38 -7.61 10.54
CA LEU A 25 -3.97 -6.92 11.76
C LEU A 25 -2.66 -6.11 11.63
N GLU A 26 -1.77 -6.48 10.71
CA GLU A 26 -0.48 -5.80 10.50
C GLU A 26 -0.54 -4.73 9.40
N TYR A 27 -1.39 -4.93 8.39
CA TYR A 27 -1.37 -4.16 7.14
C TYR A 27 -2.54 -3.17 7.02
N VAL A 28 -3.65 -3.40 7.72
CA VAL A 28 -4.88 -2.62 7.57
C VAL A 28 -5.07 -1.71 8.78
N PRO A 29 -5.06 -0.38 8.60
CA PRO A 29 -5.38 0.56 9.67
C PRO A 29 -6.75 0.28 10.30
N GLY A 30 -6.86 0.38 11.63
CA GLY A 30 -8.11 0.18 12.36
C GLY A 30 -8.42 -1.26 12.77
N GLU A 31 -7.75 -2.28 12.22
CA GLU A 31 -7.92 -3.68 12.64
C GLU A 31 -7.21 -3.95 13.99
N ASP A 32 -5.96 -3.50 14.11
CA ASP A 32 -5.21 -3.42 15.37
C ASP A 32 -4.15 -2.32 15.23
N ASP A 33 -4.45 -1.12 15.74
CA ASP A 33 -3.59 0.05 15.55
C ASP A 33 -2.23 -0.09 16.25
N GLU A 34 -2.14 -0.83 17.36
CA GLU A 34 -0.87 -1.06 18.05
C GLU A 34 0.02 -1.95 17.20
N ARG A 35 -0.53 -3.06 16.70
CA ARG A 35 0.19 -4.00 15.84
C ARG A 35 0.57 -3.38 14.51
N PHE A 36 -0.37 -2.67 13.88
CA PHE A 36 -0.11 -1.88 12.67
C PHE A 36 1.03 -0.88 12.90
N GLY A 37 1.01 -0.14 14.02
CA GLY A 37 2.05 0.83 14.36
C GLY A 37 3.44 0.19 14.50
N LYS A 38 3.52 -0.97 15.14
CA LYS A 38 4.76 -1.77 15.23
C LYS A 38 5.22 -2.24 13.85
N HIS A 39 4.31 -2.73 13.02
CA HIS A 39 4.65 -3.19 11.67
C HIS A 39 5.14 -2.03 10.78
N LEU A 40 4.51 -0.87 10.88
CA LEU A 40 4.92 0.35 10.17
C LEU A 40 6.34 0.79 10.57
N HIS A 41 6.66 0.79 11.87
CA HIS A 41 8.00 1.08 12.36
C HIS A 41 9.03 0.07 11.87
N PHE A 42 8.74 -1.23 12.03
CA PHE A 42 9.60 -2.30 11.57
C PHE A 42 9.91 -2.19 10.07
N PHE A 43 8.90 -1.99 9.24
CA PHE A 43 9.05 -1.91 7.79
C PHE A 43 9.88 -0.69 7.35
N ILE A 44 9.59 0.49 7.90
CA ILE A 44 10.22 1.74 7.44
C ILE A 44 11.60 1.94 8.07
N ASP A 45 11.68 1.78 9.39
CA ASP A 45 12.82 2.24 10.16
C ASP A 45 13.86 1.12 10.31
N GLU A 46 13.43 -0.10 10.67
CA GLU A 46 14.34 -1.23 10.91
C GLU A 46 14.77 -1.92 9.61
N VAL A 47 13.81 -2.40 8.80
CA VAL A 47 14.11 -3.02 7.50
C VAL A 47 14.79 -2.01 6.57
N GLY A 48 14.30 -0.76 6.54
CA GLY A 48 14.94 0.31 5.77
C GLY A 48 16.39 0.58 6.18
N ALA A 49 16.70 0.61 7.48
CA ALA A 49 18.07 0.75 7.97
C ALA A 49 18.95 -0.45 7.60
N TYR A 50 18.41 -1.67 7.76
CA TYR A 50 19.10 -2.90 7.41
C TYR A 50 19.45 -2.95 5.92
N VAL A 51 18.48 -2.75 5.03
CA VAL A 51 18.69 -2.82 3.58
C VAL A 51 19.65 -1.73 3.11
N ALA A 52 19.58 -0.51 3.65
CA ALA A 52 20.52 0.55 3.33
C ALA A 52 21.97 0.18 3.73
N LYS A 53 22.15 -0.45 4.90
CA LYS A 53 23.45 -0.92 5.36
C LYS A 53 23.97 -2.10 4.53
N GLU A 54 23.12 -3.08 4.26
CA GLU A 54 23.50 -4.34 3.61
C GLU A 54 23.76 -4.15 2.11
N PHE A 55 22.93 -3.37 1.43
CA PHE A 55 22.96 -3.23 -0.03
C PHE A 55 23.46 -1.86 -0.50
N GLY A 56 23.79 -0.94 0.42
CA GLY A 56 24.30 0.39 0.09
C GLY A 56 23.30 1.29 -0.62
N ILE A 57 22.00 1.05 -0.47
CA ILE A 57 20.95 1.86 -1.09
C ILE A 57 20.72 3.18 -0.35
N SER A 58 20.21 4.18 -1.08
CA SER A 58 19.81 5.46 -0.50
C SER A 58 18.63 5.31 0.46
N ARG A 59 18.58 6.18 1.47
CA ARG A 59 17.42 6.37 2.36
C ARG A 59 16.64 7.65 2.08
N LYS A 60 17.02 8.39 1.04
CA LYS A 60 16.28 9.58 0.63
C LYS A 60 14.97 9.14 0.01
N ARG A 61 13.87 9.78 0.39
CA ARG A 61 12.54 9.38 -0.07
C ARG A 61 12.42 9.38 -1.59
N GLU A 62 13.06 10.32 -2.28
CA GLU A 62 13.07 10.40 -3.75
C GLU A 62 13.72 9.20 -4.45
N ASP A 63 14.47 8.38 -3.72
CA ASP A 63 15.08 7.13 -4.19
C ASP A 63 14.28 5.88 -3.76
N LEU A 64 13.17 6.07 -3.04
CA LEU A 64 12.39 4.98 -2.47
C LEU A 64 10.93 5.01 -2.94
N ALA A 65 10.40 3.82 -3.24
CA ALA A 65 8.99 3.61 -3.55
C ALA A 65 8.41 2.45 -2.74
N VAL A 66 7.12 2.52 -2.41
CA VAL A 66 6.37 1.46 -1.73
C VAL A 66 5.23 0.98 -2.62
N THR A 67 4.97 -0.33 -2.62
CA THR A 67 3.84 -0.92 -3.34
C THR A 67 3.30 -2.13 -2.61
N GLY A 68 2.06 -2.48 -2.90
CA GLY A 68 1.43 -3.71 -2.48
C GLY A 68 0.04 -3.82 -3.07
N PHE A 69 -0.55 -5.00 -2.95
CA PHE A 69 -1.91 -5.27 -3.39
C PHE A 69 -2.81 -5.76 -2.25
N SER A 70 -4.13 -5.56 -2.36
CA SER A 70 -5.10 -5.96 -1.32
C SER A 70 -4.74 -5.31 0.02
N ASN A 71 -4.56 -6.07 1.12
CA ASN A 71 -4.05 -5.50 2.38
C ASN A 71 -2.68 -4.79 2.20
N GLY A 72 -1.82 -5.28 1.30
CA GLY A 72 -0.58 -4.60 0.91
C GLY A 72 -0.82 -3.24 0.23
N GLY A 73 -1.91 -3.11 -0.52
CA GLY A 73 -2.32 -1.84 -1.10
C GLY A 73 -2.81 -0.87 -0.02
N ALA A 74 -3.60 -1.36 0.93
CA ALA A 74 -4.03 -0.57 2.10
C ALA A 74 -2.81 -0.08 2.90
N PHE A 75 -1.84 -0.97 3.17
CA PHE A 75 -0.59 -0.61 3.85
C PHE A 75 0.23 0.42 3.07
N ALA A 76 0.42 0.24 1.76
CA ALA A 76 1.15 1.20 0.92
C ALA A 76 0.48 2.59 0.89
N ALA A 77 -0.85 2.63 0.90
CA ALA A 77 -1.63 3.87 1.00
C ALA A 77 -1.50 4.51 2.39
N ALA A 78 -1.50 3.71 3.46
CA ALA A 78 -1.33 4.18 4.84
C ALA A 78 0.09 4.70 5.10
N VAL A 79 1.13 4.05 4.57
CA VAL A 79 2.53 4.54 4.59
C VAL A 79 2.60 5.95 4.00
N ALA A 80 1.98 6.17 2.82
CA ALA A 80 1.95 7.47 2.17
C ALA A 80 1.27 8.56 2.99
N TYR A 81 0.29 8.19 3.83
CA TYR A 81 -0.46 9.11 4.69
C TYR A 81 0.24 9.40 6.02
N ARG A 82 0.70 8.35 6.69
CA ARG A 82 1.22 8.39 8.06
C ARG A 82 2.72 8.72 8.12
N ARG A 83 3.47 8.36 7.07
CA ARG A 83 4.93 8.52 6.98
C ARG A 83 5.34 9.07 5.60
N PRO A 84 4.78 10.23 5.18
CA PRO A 84 5.01 10.78 3.85
C PRO A 84 6.49 11.05 3.60
N GLU A 85 7.30 11.29 4.63
CA GLU A 85 8.74 11.53 4.54
C GLU A 85 9.57 10.27 4.19
N ALA A 86 8.99 9.07 4.26
CA ALA A 86 9.73 7.81 4.06
C ALA A 86 9.90 7.43 2.57
N PHE A 87 8.89 7.67 1.74
CA PHE A 87 8.87 7.26 0.32
C PHE A 87 8.47 8.41 -0.61
N GLY A 88 9.07 8.46 -1.79
CA GLY A 88 8.78 9.46 -2.82
C GLY A 88 7.59 9.07 -3.70
N THR A 89 7.33 7.77 -3.83
CA THR A 89 6.21 7.21 -4.58
C THR A 89 5.54 6.07 -3.81
N SER A 90 4.22 6.01 -3.85
CA SER A 90 3.42 4.85 -3.40
C SER A 90 2.57 4.35 -4.54
N MET A 91 2.48 3.02 -4.67
CA MET A 91 1.70 2.32 -5.69
C MET A 91 0.72 1.33 -5.05
N PRO A 92 -0.45 1.80 -4.59
CA PRO A 92 -1.47 0.94 -3.99
C PRO A 92 -2.33 0.26 -5.06
N LEU A 93 -2.35 -1.08 -5.05
CA LEU A 93 -3.12 -1.89 -5.99
C LEU A 93 -4.31 -2.57 -5.28
N SER A 94 -5.51 -2.54 -5.86
CA SER A 94 -6.71 -3.24 -5.35
C SER A 94 -6.93 -3.09 -3.85
N LEU A 95 -6.85 -1.86 -3.32
CA LEU A 95 -6.94 -1.63 -1.88
C LEU A 95 -8.39 -1.69 -1.40
N GLY A 96 -8.63 -2.49 -0.36
CA GLY A 96 -9.99 -2.70 0.15
C GLY A 96 -10.45 -1.73 1.21
N VAL A 97 -9.51 -1.25 2.02
CA VAL A 97 -9.79 -0.36 3.15
C VAL A 97 -9.02 0.93 2.92
N PRO A 98 -9.71 2.04 2.59
CA PRO A 98 -9.08 3.33 2.47
C PRO A 98 -8.75 3.86 3.86
N THR A 99 -7.53 4.37 4.07
CA THR A 99 -7.18 4.95 5.37
C THR A 99 -7.98 6.23 5.65
N GLU A 100 -8.54 6.34 6.85
CA GLU A 100 -9.32 7.50 7.32
C GLU A 100 -8.49 8.54 8.07
N ASP A 101 -7.16 8.39 8.08
CA ASP A 101 -6.25 9.31 8.76
C ASP A 101 -6.51 10.79 8.41
N ALA A 102 -6.35 11.66 9.39
CA ALA A 102 -6.40 13.10 9.15
C ALA A 102 -5.26 13.55 8.23
N LYS A 103 -5.50 14.63 7.45
CA LYS A 103 -4.63 15.13 6.36
C LYS A 103 -3.12 14.91 6.62
N PRO A 104 -2.38 14.28 5.68
CA PRO A 104 -0.95 14.04 5.84
C PRO A 104 -0.15 15.32 5.92
N GLN A 105 1.03 15.21 6.53
CA GLN A 105 2.06 16.23 6.35
C GLN A 105 2.53 16.24 4.88
N LYS A 106 2.59 17.44 4.29
CA LYS A 106 3.15 17.62 2.94
C LYS A 106 4.69 17.62 3.00
N PRO A 107 5.39 17.25 1.90
CA PRO A 107 4.84 16.89 0.60
C PRO A 107 4.39 15.42 0.51
N PHE A 108 3.28 15.20 -0.21
CA PHE A 108 2.79 13.86 -0.51
C PHE A 108 3.77 13.10 -1.42
N PRO A 109 3.89 11.77 -1.27
CA PRO A 109 4.46 10.97 -2.35
C PRO A 109 3.57 11.05 -3.60
N ARG A 110 4.17 10.76 -4.76
CA ARG A 110 3.39 10.44 -5.95
C ARG A 110 2.57 9.18 -5.70
N MET A 111 1.34 9.14 -6.19
CA MET A 111 0.42 8.02 -6.00
C MET A 111 0.07 7.36 -7.33
N LEU A 112 0.33 6.07 -7.45
CA LEU A 112 0.04 5.26 -8.62
C LEU A 112 -1.00 4.18 -8.25
N PHE A 113 -2.29 4.50 -8.37
CA PHE A 113 -3.36 3.57 -8.01
C PHE A 113 -3.73 2.68 -9.20
N ALA A 114 -4.03 1.41 -8.94
CA ALA A 114 -4.63 0.51 -9.92
C ALA A 114 -5.63 -0.46 -9.29
N THR A 115 -6.65 -0.86 -10.05
CA THR A 115 -7.67 -1.84 -9.62
C THR A 115 -8.35 -2.49 -10.83
N GLY A 116 -8.89 -3.69 -10.65
CA GLY A 116 -9.79 -4.34 -11.60
C GLY A 116 -11.18 -3.68 -11.61
N THR A 117 -11.86 -3.68 -12.75
CA THR A 117 -13.25 -3.21 -12.86
C THR A 117 -14.28 -4.26 -12.42
N LEU A 118 -13.86 -5.52 -12.26
CA LEU A 118 -14.72 -6.65 -11.89
C LEU A 118 -14.50 -7.10 -10.43
N GLU A 119 -13.70 -6.37 -9.65
CA GLU A 119 -13.48 -6.65 -8.23
C GLU A 119 -14.30 -5.76 -7.30
N TRP A 120 -14.60 -6.28 -6.11
CA TRP A 120 -15.32 -5.56 -5.07
C TRP A 120 -14.50 -4.43 -4.43
N MET A 121 -13.17 -4.40 -4.63
CA MET A 121 -12.28 -3.36 -4.10
C MET A 121 -12.20 -2.10 -4.99
N TYR A 122 -12.82 -2.12 -6.18
CA TYR A 122 -12.84 -0.97 -7.08
C TYR A 122 -13.32 0.32 -6.40
N PRO A 123 -14.46 0.33 -5.68
CA PRO A 123 -14.96 1.55 -5.05
C PRO A 123 -14.01 2.11 -3.99
N SER A 124 -13.44 1.24 -3.16
CA SER A 124 -12.49 1.63 -2.11
C SER A 124 -11.18 2.20 -2.69
N THR A 125 -10.64 1.56 -3.73
CA THR A 125 -9.44 2.05 -4.42
C THR A 125 -9.70 3.41 -5.06
N LYS A 126 -10.85 3.56 -5.73
CA LYS A 126 -11.26 4.82 -6.35
C LYS A 126 -11.46 5.92 -5.31
N GLN A 127 -12.08 5.62 -4.17
CA GLN A 127 -12.29 6.57 -3.08
C GLN A 127 -10.95 7.09 -2.54
N MET A 128 -9.96 6.20 -2.35
CA MET A 128 -8.64 6.61 -1.88
C MET A 128 -7.89 7.48 -2.89
N TYR A 129 -7.98 7.14 -4.18
CA TYR A 129 -7.46 7.98 -5.26
C TYR A 129 -8.09 9.38 -5.25
N ASP A 130 -9.42 9.45 -5.23
CA ASP A 130 -10.15 10.73 -5.24
C ASP A 130 -9.77 11.59 -4.03
N ARG A 131 -9.64 10.98 -2.85
CA ARG A 131 -9.19 11.64 -1.63
C ARG A 131 -7.79 12.22 -1.77
N MET A 132 -6.83 11.43 -2.26
CA MET A 132 -5.45 11.90 -2.46
C MET A 132 -5.36 13.02 -3.49
N LYS A 133 -6.11 12.89 -4.59
CA LYS A 133 -6.19 13.92 -5.64
C LYS A 133 -6.77 15.22 -5.10
N ALA A 134 -7.87 15.14 -4.34
CA ALA A 134 -8.52 16.31 -3.72
C ALA A 134 -7.62 17.03 -2.71
N GLN A 135 -6.69 16.32 -2.07
CA GLN A 135 -5.71 16.91 -1.14
C GLN A 135 -4.47 17.49 -1.84
N GLY A 136 -4.34 17.31 -3.16
CA GLY A 136 -3.28 17.87 -3.98
C GLY A 136 -2.08 16.96 -4.19
N ALA A 137 -2.21 15.64 -4.01
CA ALA A 137 -1.17 14.69 -4.39
C ALA A 137 -1.05 14.56 -5.93
N ASP A 138 0.17 14.33 -6.42
CA ASP A 138 0.41 13.86 -7.79
C ASP A 138 -0.07 12.41 -7.89
N ALA A 139 -1.35 12.23 -8.21
CA ALA A 139 -2.01 10.93 -8.26
C ALA A 139 -2.50 10.56 -9.66
N SER A 140 -2.32 9.29 -10.03
CA SER A 140 -2.91 8.63 -11.20
C SER A 140 -3.72 7.40 -10.80
N PHE A 141 -4.70 7.03 -11.61
CA PHE A 141 -5.58 5.88 -11.41
C PHE A 141 -5.73 5.09 -12.71
N GLU A 142 -5.34 3.81 -12.70
CA GLU A 142 -5.52 2.89 -13.82
C GLU A 142 -6.53 1.81 -13.49
N THR A 143 -7.21 1.32 -14.53
CA THR A 143 -8.19 0.24 -14.38
C THR A 143 -7.92 -0.87 -15.38
N TYR A 144 -8.26 -2.08 -14.97
CA TYR A 144 -8.05 -3.30 -15.75
C TYR A 144 -9.36 -4.07 -15.82
N VAL A 145 -9.69 -4.69 -16.95
CA VAL A 145 -10.84 -5.60 -17.03
C VAL A 145 -10.44 -6.93 -16.39
N ALA A 146 -10.46 -6.96 -15.06
CA ALA A 146 -10.00 -8.06 -14.22
C ALA A 146 -10.73 -8.06 -12.87
N GLY A 147 -10.73 -9.21 -12.20
CA GLY A 147 -11.17 -9.35 -10.81
C GLY A 147 -10.07 -9.01 -9.81
N HIS A 148 -10.16 -9.57 -8.60
CA HIS A 148 -9.12 -9.46 -7.57
C HIS A 148 -8.01 -10.47 -7.88
N ASP A 149 -7.17 -10.13 -8.85
CA ASP A 149 -6.37 -11.08 -9.63
C ASP A 149 -4.87 -10.75 -9.56
N SER A 150 -4.04 -11.77 -9.31
CA SER A 150 -2.59 -11.64 -9.28
C SER A 150 -1.97 -11.28 -10.62
N GLU A 151 -2.50 -11.79 -11.74
CA GLU A 151 -1.97 -11.46 -13.07
C GLU A 151 -2.18 -9.97 -13.38
N MET A 152 -3.31 -9.41 -12.94
CA MET A 152 -3.55 -7.99 -13.06
C MET A 152 -2.54 -7.17 -12.24
N TRP A 153 -2.22 -7.59 -11.02
CA TRP A 153 -1.22 -6.92 -10.20
C TRP A 153 0.17 -6.93 -10.83
N ASP A 154 0.57 -8.06 -11.44
CA ASP A 154 1.85 -8.17 -12.15
C ASP A 154 1.90 -7.23 -13.37
N VAL A 155 0.82 -7.18 -14.16
CA VAL A 155 0.72 -6.27 -15.31
C VAL A 155 0.75 -4.81 -14.86
N ALA A 156 -0.01 -4.45 -13.82
CA ALA A 156 -0.03 -3.10 -13.27
C ALA A 156 1.35 -2.69 -12.75
N PHE A 157 2.01 -3.56 -11.96
CA PHE A 157 3.36 -3.34 -11.46
C PHE A 157 4.34 -3.10 -12.61
N ALA A 158 4.37 -3.98 -13.61
CA ALA A 158 5.29 -3.87 -14.73
C ALA A 158 5.11 -2.56 -15.53
N ARG A 159 3.87 -2.08 -15.69
CA ARG A 159 3.56 -0.82 -16.39
C ARG A 159 3.89 0.41 -15.57
N MET A 160 3.71 0.35 -14.26
CA MET A 160 3.88 1.50 -13.37
C MET A 160 5.31 1.63 -12.82
N ALA A 161 6.06 0.53 -12.69
CA ALA A 161 7.43 0.53 -12.18
C ALA A 161 8.35 1.56 -12.88
N PRO A 162 8.31 1.76 -14.22
CA PRO A 162 9.12 2.80 -14.87
C PRO A 162 8.79 4.25 -14.47
N ARG A 163 7.66 4.49 -13.78
CA ARG A 163 7.16 5.82 -13.38
C ARG A 163 7.44 6.15 -11.91
N VAL A 164 7.94 5.18 -11.14
CA VAL A 164 8.15 5.35 -9.69
C VAL A 164 9.25 6.34 -9.35
N PHE A 165 10.25 6.48 -10.22
CA PHE A 165 11.30 7.48 -10.11
C PHE A 165 11.21 8.43 -11.30
N PRO A 166 10.79 9.70 -11.11
CA PRO A 166 10.78 10.68 -12.18
C PRO A 166 12.20 10.90 -12.73
N LYS A 167 12.28 11.19 -14.04
CA LYS A 167 13.54 11.63 -14.66
C LYS A 167 14.01 12.91 -13.94
N ARG A 168 15.27 12.90 -13.50
CA ARG A 168 15.95 14.06 -12.91
C ARG A 168 16.39 15.04 -13.97
#